data_AF-A0A667H234-F1
#
_entry.id   AF-A0A667H234-F1
#
_cell.length_a   1.000
_cell.length_b   1.000
_cell.length_c   1.000
_cell.angle_alpha   90.00
_cell.angle_beta   90.00
_cell.angle_gamma   90.00
#
_symmetry.space_group_name_H-M   'P 1'
#
loop_
_entity.id
_entity.type
_entity.pdbx_description
1 polymer ?
#
loop_
_entity_poly.entity_id
_entity_poly.type
_entity_poly.pdbx_seq_one_letter_code
_entity_poly.pdbx_strand_id
1 'polypeptide(L)'
;MLLTLACGSLFFPGLFALCTWGLRRARPAWTDSDCVMISTRLVSSVQAVLATGSGIVIIRSCNDVITDRHWLAREYVWFLIPYMIYDSYAMYLCEWYRTGDQSRRQSLTTFQSFLSKNRLMITHHAVILFVLVPVAQLKQQHTLLYKVNGILTLTTFLCCRILLFPFMYWSYGQQQGLSLLQVPFNIPFYCNVANGFLIAPQIYWFSLLCKKATRLFDAPPARKDG
;
A
#
# COMPACT_ATOMS: atom_id res chain seq x y z
N MET A 1 -15.29 12.23 8.33
CA MET A 1 -15.70 10.84 8.00
C MET A 1 -16.43 10.75 6.65
N LEU A 2 -17.72 11.08 6.50
CA LEU A 2 -18.42 10.95 5.20
C LEU A 2 -17.88 11.92 4.15
N LEU A 3 -17.59 13.17 4.54
CA LEU A 3 -17.01 14.16 3.64
C LEU A 3 -15.62 13.73 3.14
N THR A 4 -14.76 13.24 4.02
CA THR A 4 -13.41 12.74 3.68
C THR A 4 -13.46 11.52 2.77
N LEU A 5 -14.40 10.60 3.00
CA LEU A 5 -14.66 9.48 2.11
C LEU A 5 -15.12 9.95 0.72
N ALA A 6 -16.09 10.87 0.66
CA ALA A 6 -16.59 11.43 -0.60
C ALA A 6 -15.49 12.19 -1.37
N CYS A 7 -14.71 13.01 -0.66
CA CYS A 7 -13.55 13.70 -1.22
C CYS A 7 -12.53 12.72 -1.79
N GLY A 8 -12.19 11.64 -1.07
CA GLY A 8 -11.30 10.59 -1.59
C GLY A 8 -11.86 9.90 -2.83
N SER A 9 -13.14 9.53 -2.80
CA SER A 9 -13.82 8.86 -3.93
C SER A 9 -13.93 9.72 -5.19
N LEU A 10 -13.91 11.04 -5.06
CA LEU A 10 -13.84 11.96 -6.20
C LEU A 10 -12.39 12.25 -6.61
N PHE A 11 -11.51 12.42 -5.63
CA PHE A 11 -10.13 12.85 -5.85
C PHE A 11 -9.31 11.82 -6.62
N PHE A 12 -9.30 10.53 -6.23
CA PHE A 12 -8.43 9.55 -6.89
C PHE A 12 -8.87 9.20 -8.32
N PRO A 13 -10.16 8.89 -8.60
CA PRO A 13 -10.61 8.66 -9.96
C PRO A 13 -10.55 9.94 -10.82
N GLY A 14 -10.82 11.10 -10.23
CA GLY A 14 -10.72 12.39 -10.91
C GLY A 14 -9.28 12.71 -11.33
N LEU A 15 -8.32 12.54 -10.42
CA LEU A 15 -6.89 12.72 -10.71
C LEU A 15 -6.41 11.73 -11.78
N PHE A 16 -6.85 10.46 -11.70
CA PHE A 16 -6.54 9.46 -12.71
C PHE A 16 -7.07 9.84 -14.10
N ALA A 17 -8.34 10.25 -14.19
CA ALA A 17 -8.95 10.66 -15.44
C ALA A 17 -8.27 11.90 -16.04
N LEU A 18 -7.97 12.91 -15.20
CA LEU A 18 -7.26 14.11 -15.62
C LEU A 18 -5.83 13.80 -16.09
N CYS A 19 -5.10 12.94 -15.38
CA CYS A 19 -3.76 12.52 -15.78
C CYS A 19 -3.79 11.73 -17.09
N THR A 20 -4.72 10.78 -17.23
CA THR A 20 -4.86 9.98 -18.44
C THR A 20 -5.23 10.86 -19.64
N TRP A 21 -6.18 11.79 -19.45
CA TRP A 21 -6.58 12.75 -20.47
C TRP A 21 -5.42 13.68 -20.87
N GLY A 22 -4.70 14.23 -19.88
CA GLY A 22 -3.55 15.10 -20.10
C GLY A 22 -2.42 14.39 -20.85
N LEU A 23 -2.12 13.14 -20.49
CA LEU A 23 -1.11 12.32 -21.16
C LEU A 23 -1.50 12.00 -22.60
N ARG A 24 -2.77 11.61 -22.84
CA ARG A 24 -3.30 11.38 -24.19
C ARG A 24 -3.20 12.63 -25.07
N ARG A 25 -3.47 13.81 -24.50
CA ARG A 25 -3.41 15.07 -25.24
C ARG A 25 -1.98 15.56 -25.48
N ALA A 26 -1.09 15.36 -24.51
CA ALA A 26 0.31 15.80 -24.59
C ALA A 26 1.18 14.86 -25.44
N ARG A 27 0.86 13.56 -25.49
CA ARG A 27 1.63 12.53 -26.22
C ARG A 27 0.69 11.61 -27.01
N PRO A 28 0.19 12.05 -28.19
CA PRO A 28 -0.70 11.25 -29.02
C PRO A 28 -0.07 9.95 -29.56
N ALA A 29 1.26 9.85 -29.55
CA ALA A 29 2.01 8.67 -29.99
C ALA A 29 2.07 7.54 -28.97
N TRP A 30 1.62 7.75 -27.73
CA TRP A 30 1.64 6.72 -26.68
C TRP A 30 0.42 5.82 -26.76
N THR A 31 0.61 4.54 -26.44
CA THR A 31 -0.50 3.59 -26.40
C THR A 31 -1.42 3.91 -25.22
N ASP A 32 -2.69 3.49 -25.33
CA ASP A 32 -3.65 3.63 -24.22
C ASP A 32 -3.19 2.89 -22.96
N SER A 33 -2.48 1.76 -23.12
CA SER A 33 -1.93 1.00 -22.00
C SER A 33 -0.84 1.80 -21.26
N ASP A 34 0.05 2.48 -21.98
CA ASP A 34 1.11 3.30 -21.39
C ASP A 34 0.54 4.49 -20.61
N CYS A 35 -0.44 5.19 -21.21
CA CYS A 35 -1.09 6.33 -20.57
C CYS A 35 -1.78 5.94 -19.26
N VAL A 36 -2.50 4.82 -19.26
CA VAL A 36 -3.19 4.30 -18.08
C VAL A 36 -2.19 3.81 -17.02
N MET A 37 -1.13 3.10 -17.42
CA MET A 37 -0.09 2.62 -16.52
C MET A 37 0.63 3.78 -15.80
N ILE A 38 1.02 4.82 -16.54
CA ILE A 38 1.72 5.99 -15.99
C ILE A 38 0.79 6.77 -15.06
N SER A 39 -0.48 6.96 -15.45
CA SER A 39 -1.49 7.63 -14.62
C SER A 39 -1.71 6.89 -13.30
N THR A 40 -1.80 5.56 -13.33
CA THR A 40 -1.90 4.74 -12.12
C THR A 40 -0.71 4.99 -11.19
N ARG A 41 0.53 4.90 -11.71
CA ARG A 41 1.75 5.13 -10.92
C ARG A 41 1.83 6.54 -10.33
N LEU A 42 1.37 7.55 -11.06
CA LEU A 42 1.32 8.94 -10.58
C LEU A 42 0.35 9.07 -9.40
N VAL A 43 -0.87 8.54 -9.53
CA VAL A 43 -1.86 8.59 -8.44
C VAL A 43 -1.37 7.83 -7.20
N SER A 44 -0.74 6.67 -7.36
CA SER A 44 -0.12 5.93 -6.25
C SER A 44 1.03 6.72 -5.60
N SER A 45 1.81 7.47 -6.39
CA SER A 45 2.89 8.33 -5.88
C SER A 45 2.35 9.50 -5.06
N VAL A 46 1.28 10.15 -5.53
CA VAL A 46 0.58 11.20 -4.76
C VAL A 46 0.09 10.65 -3.44
N GLN A 47 -0.51 9.46 -3.44
CA GLN A 47 -0.95 8.83 -2.20
C GLN A 47 0.20 8.50 -1.25
N ALA A 48 1.34 8.04 -1.78
CA ALA A 48 2.53 7.79 -0.96
C ALA A 48 3.05 9.07 -0.29
N VAL A 49 3.03 10.21 -0.99
CA VAL A 49 3.40 11.53 -0.45
C VAL A 49 2.42 11.97 0.63
N LEU A 50 1.11 11.85 0.40
CA LEU A 50 0.08 12.18 1.39
C LEU A 50 0.18 11.29 2.63
N ALA A 51 0.48 10.00 2.47
CA ALA A 51 0.65 9.05 3.58
C ALA A 51 1.89 9.38 4.40
N THR A 52 2.99 9.72 3.73
CA THR A 52 4.24 10.11 4.39
C THR A 52 4.09 11.45 5.11
N GLY A 53 3.48 12.44 4.46
CA GLY A 53 3.23 13.77 5.03
C GLY A 53 2.32 13.71 6.24
N SER A 54 1.18 13.00 6.14
CA SER A 54 0.28 12.80 7.28
C SER A 54 0.98 12.07 8.44
N GLY A 55 1.81 11.06 8.16
CA GLY A 55 2.63 10.38 9.15
C GLY A 55 3.61 11.30 9.88
N ILE A 56 4.33 12.17 9.16
CA ILE A 56 5.25 13.17 9.74
C ILE A 56 4.49 14.15 10.63
N VAL A 57 3.33 14.63 10.20
CA VAL A 57 2.50 15.55 10.99
C VAL A 57 2.03 14.90 12.28
N ILE A 58 1.58 13.64 12.23
CA ILE A 58 1.17 12.89 13.43
C ILE A 58 2.35 12.74 14.40
N ILE A 59 3.55 12.41 13.90
CA ILE A 59 4.74 12.25 14.74
C ILE A 59 5.13 13.57 15.42
N ARG A 60 5.05 14.69 14.71
CA ARG A 60 5.39 16.00 15.28
C ARG A 60 4.33 16.54 16.23
N SER A 61 3.08 16.12 16.08
CA SER A 61 1.96 16.64 16.86
C SER A 61 1.64 15.81 18.11
N CYS A 62 2.13 14.58 18.23
CA CYS A 62 1.91 13.70 19.38
C CYS A 62 3.16 13.60 20.25
N ASN A 63 2.99 13.62 21.58
CA ASN A 63 4.09 13.37 22.52
C ASN A 63 4.43 11.88 22.59
N ASP A 64 3.42 10.99 22.58
CA ASP A 64 3.63 9.54 22.40
C ASP A 64 2.74 9.02 21.26
N VAL A 65 3.32 8.94 20.06
CA VAL A 65 2.68 8.43 18.82
C VAL A 65 2.14 7.00 18.97
N ILE A 66 2.68 6.22 19.92
CA ILE A 66 2.32 4.82 20.12
C ILE A 66 0.97 4.71 20.85
N THR A 67 0.76 5.55 21.88
CA THR A 67 -0.45 5.56 22.72
C THR A 67 -1.48 6.60 22.31
N ASP A 68 -1.04 7.74 21.76
CA ASP A 68 -1.92 8.85 21.43
C ASP A 68 -2.69 8.59 20.13
N ARG A 69 -4.00 8.83 20.16
CA ARG A 69 -4.84 8.81 18.95
C ARG A 69 -4.90 10.21 18.36
N HIS A 70 -4.22 10.40 17.22
CA HIS A 70 -4.33 11.65 16.48
C HIS A 70 -5.56 11.67 15.57
N TRP A 71 -6.31 12.78 15.53
CA TRP A 71 -7.51 12.93 14.69
C TRP A 71 -7.19 12.74 13.20
N LEU A 72 -6.02 13.21 12.75
CA LEU A 72 -5.55 13.06 11.37
C LEU A 72 -5.40 11.59 10.98
N ALA A 73 -4.92 10.73 11.89
CA ALA A 73 -4.80 9.30 11.62
C ALA A 73 -6.18 8.67 11.36
N ARG A 74 -7.20 9.08 12.13
CA ARG A 74 -8.57 8.57 11.96
C ARG A 74 -9.17 9.01 10.63
N GLU A 75 -9.06 10.29 10.28
CA GLU A 75 -9.60 10.81 9.01
C GLU A 75 -8.83 10.27 7.80
N TYR A 76 -7.51 10.07 7.92
CA TYR A 76 -6.68 9.51 6.85
C TYR A 76 -7.09 8.07 6.49
N VAL A 77 -7.52 7.25 7.47
CA VAL A 77 -8.07 5.91 7.21
C VAL A 77 -9.32 5.98 6.30
N TRP A 78 -10.20 6.97 6.52
CA TRP A 78 -11.37 7.18 5.65
C TRP A 78 -10.99 7.65 4.25
N PHE A 79 -9.90 8.41 4.12
CA PHE A 79 -9.34 8.79 2.83
C PHE A 79 -8.58 7.64 2.12
N LEU A 80 -8.09 6.66 2.88
CA LEU A 80 -7.37 5.49 2.36
C LEU A 80 -8.31 4.46 1.68
N ILE A 81 -9.55 4.33 2.16
CA ILE A 81 -10.51 3.35 1.61
C ILE A 81 -10.79 3.59 0.12
N PRO A 82 -11.17 4.80 -0.33
CA PRO A 82 -11.39 5.07 -1.74
C PRO A 82 -10.14 4.86 -2.60
N TYR A 83 -8.95 5.20 -2.07
CA TYR A 83 -7.69 4.93 -2.76
C TYR A 83 -7.50 3.43 -3.03
N MET A 84 -7.69 2.59 -2.02
CA MET A 84 -7.47 1.14 -2.15
C MET A 84 -8.44 0.49 -3.15
N ILE A 85 -9.68 0.97 -3.17
CA ILE A 85 -10.70 0.54 -4.15
C ILE A 85 -10.30 1.01 -5.55
N TYR A 86 -9.93 2.28 -5.70
CA TYR A 86 -9.49 2.85 -6.97
C TYR A 86 -8.22 2.16 -7.51
N ASP A 87 -7.20 1.93 -6.69
CA ASP A 87 -5.91 1.34 -7.10
C ASP A 87 -6.12 -0.11 -7.61
N SER A 88 -6.98 -0.87 -6.92
CA SER A 88 -7.42 -2.21 -7.37
C SER A 88 -8.11 -2.16 -8.73
N TYR A 89 -9.00 -1.19 -8.94
CA TYR A 89 -9.68 -0.97 -10.23
C TYR A 89 -8.72 -0.52 -11.33
N ALA A 90 -7.81 0.40 -11.04
CA ALA A 90 -6.82 0.91 -11.98
C ALA A 90 -5.84 -0.17 -12.41
N MET A 91 -5.40 -1.04 -11.49
CA MET A 91 -4.59 -2.22 -11.83
C MET A 91 -5.33 -3.21 -12.73
N TYR A 92 -6.63 -3.45 -12.48
CA TYR A 92 -7.46 -4.27 -13.37
C TYR A 92 -7.58 -3.63 -14.76
N LEU A 93 -7.76 -2.31 -14.83
CA LEU A 93 -7.86 -1.57 -16.08
C LEU A 93 -6.54 -1.61 -16.88
N CYS A 94 -5.39 -1.47 -16.22
CA CYS A 94 -4.06 -1.65 -16.83
C CYS A 94 -3.93 -3.03 -17.49
N GLU A 95 -4.31 -4.09 -16.78
CA GLU A 95 -4.27 -5.46 -17.30
C GLU A 95 -5.24 -5.63 -18.48
N TRP A 96 -6.45 -5.09 -18.36
CA TRP A 96 -7.46 -5.12 -19.42
C TRP A 96 -6.97 -4.48 -20.71
N TYR A 97 -6.39 -3.26 -20.65
CA TYR A 97 -5.82 -2.59 -21.81
C TYR A 97 -4.59 -3.33 -22.36
N ARG A 98 -3.78 -3.95 -21.50
CA ARG A 98 -2.61 -4.74 -21.91
C ARG A 98 -3.00 -6.01 -22.67
N THR A 99 -4.10 -6.65 -22.29
CA THR A 99 -4.64 -7.86 -22.95
C THR A 99 -5.67 -7.56 -24.04
N GLY A 100 -5.99 -6.28 -24.25
CA GLY A 100 -7.09 -5.81 -25.12
C GLY A 100 -6.94 -6.16 -26.60
N ASP A 101 -5.77 -6.65 -27.03
CA ASP A 101 -5.52 -7.13 -28.39
C ASP A 101 -6.05 -8.56 -28.64
N GLN A 102 -6.40 -9.30 -27.58
CA GLN A 102 -6.81 -10.70 -27.68
C GLN A 102 -8.06 -11.01 -26.82
N SER A 103 -9.22 -10.97 -27.47
CA SER A 103 -10.51 -11.56 -27.03
C SER A 103 -11.43 -10.75 -26.12
N ARG A 104 -12.33 -10.01 -26.78
CA ARG A 104 -13.59 -9.41 -26.29
C ARG A 104 -14.59 -10.41 -25.65
N ARG A 105 -14.21 -11.67 -25.39
CA ARG A 105 -15.15 -12.79 -25.14
C ARG A 105 -15.01 -13.47 -23.78
N GLN A 106 -14.08 -13.06 -22.90
CA GLN A 106 -13.76 -13.87 -21.71
C GLN A 106 -13.31 -13.07 -20.47
N SER A 107 -14.08 -12.03 -20.09
CA SER A 107 -13.73 -11.14 -18.96
C SER A 107 -13.48 -11.86 -17.63
N LEU A 108 -14.16 -12.99 -17.37
CA LEU A 108 -13.97 -13.81 -16.17
C LEU A 108 -12.62 -14.53 -16.16
N THR A 109 -12.15 -15.00 -17.30
CA THR A 109 -10.83 -15.64 -17.38
C THR A 109 -9.70 -14.62 -17.28
N THR A 110 -9.88 -13.41 -17.81
CA THR A 110 -8.97 -12.28 -17.59
C THR A 110 -8.92 -11.89 -16.11
N PHE A 111 -10.08 -11.85 -15.44
CA PHE A 111 -10.15 -11.56 -14.01
C PHE A 111 -9.49 -12.67 -13.16
N GLN A 112 -9.72 -13.95 -13.47
CA GLN A 112 -9.04 -15.07 -12.81
C GLN A 112 -7.54 -15.07 -13.07
N SER A 113 -7.10 -14.77 -14.30
CA SER A 113 -5.68 -14.64 -14.66
C SER A 113 -5.02 -13.49 -13.90
N PHE A 114 -5.71 -12.35 -13.79
CA PHE A 114 -5.28 -11.19 -13.00
C PHE A 114 -5.17 -11.52 -11.51
N LEU A 115 -6.18 -12.19 -10.94
CA LEU A 115 -6.15 -12.66 -9.55
C LEU A 115 -5.00 -13.62 -9.28
N SER A 116 -4.74 -14.56 -10.19
CA SER A 116 -3.67 -15.55 -10.04
C SER A 116 -2.27 -14.93 -10.18
N LYS A 117 -2.07 -14.04 -11.16
CA LYS A 117 -0.79 -13.36 -11.40
C LYS A 117 -0.45 -12.33 -10.33
N ASN A 118 -1.43 -11.55 -9.88
CA ASN A 118 -1.24 -10.46 -8.91
C ASN A 118 -1.75 -10.81 -7.51
N ARG A 119 -1.78 -12.12 -7.19
CA ARG A 119 -2.38 -12.67 -5.96
C ARG A 119 -1.87 -11.97 -4.70
N LEU A 120 -0.56 -11.73 -4.62
CA LEU A 120 0.05 -11.05 -3.47
C LEU A 120 -0.48 -9.62 -3.28
N MET A 121 -0.53 -8.84 -4.36
CA MET A 121 -1.00 -7.45 -4.32
C MET A 121 -2.49 -7.38 -4.01
N ILE A 122 -3.32 -8.23 -4.61
CA ILE A 122 -4.78 -8.18 -4.42
C ILE A 122 -5.16 -8.70 -3.02
N THR A 123 -4.54 -9.79 -2.56
CA THR A 123 -4.73 -10.26 -1.18
C THR A 123 -4.30 -9.19 -0.17
N HIS A 124 -3.20 -8.46 -0.43
CA HIS A 124 -2.79 -7.33 0.42
C HIS A 124 -3.86 -6.24 0.50
N HIS A 125 -4.43 -5.80 -0.63
CA HIS A 125 -5.48 -4.78 -0.66
C HIS A 125 -6.76 -5.26 0.03
N ALA A 126 -7.14 -6.53 -0.17
CA ALA A 126 -8.30 -7.12 0.50
C ALA A 126 -8.12 -7.19 2.03
N VAL A 127 -6.95 -7.63 2.51
CA VAL A 127 -6.65 -7.66 3.95
C VAL A 127 -6.67 -6.25 4.55
N ILE A 128 -6.13 -5.25 3.86
CA ILE A 128 -6.19 -3.86 4.32
C ILE A 128 -7.64 -3.38 4.43
N LEU A 129 -8.42 -3.55 3.36
CA LEU A 129 -9.79 -3.03 3.25
C LEU A 129 -10.77 -3.72 4.20
N PHE A 130 -10.71 -5.05 4.31
CA PHE A 130 -11.72 -5.83 5.03
C PHE A 130 -11.32 -6.23 6.45
N VAL A 131 -10.02 -6.18 6.78
CA VAL A 131 -9.53 -6.57 8.11
C VAL A 131 -8.94 -5.37 8.84
N LEU A 132 -7.91 -4.73 8.28
CA LEU A 132 -7.17 -3.69 9.01
C LEU A 132 -7.98 -2.41 9.20
N VAL A 133 -8.72 -1.97 8.18
CA VAL A 133 -9.55 -0.75 8.25
C VAL A 133 -10.70 -0.88 9.26
N PRO A 134 -11.56 -1.92 9.24
CA PRO A 134 -12.62 -2.06 10.21
C PRO A 134 -12.07 -2.18 11.65
N VAL A 135 -11.00 -2.94 11.83
CA VAL A 135 -10.39 -3.15 13.15
C VAL A 135 -9.77 -1.86 13.69
N ALA A 136 -9.18 -1.01 12.84
CA ALA A 136 -8.68 0.30 13.26
C ALA A 136 -9.78 1.26 13.74
N GLN A 137 -11.03 1.06 13.30
CA GLN A 137 -12.19 1.87 13.70
C GLN A 137 -12.90 1.31 14.93
N LEU A 138 -12.76 0.02 15.25
CA LEU A 138 -13.38 -0.59 16.43
C LEU A 138 -12.77 -0.03 17.72
N LYS A 139 -13.62 0.58 18.56
CA LYS A 139 -13.20 1.45 19.67
C LYS A 139 -12.83 0.70 20.97
N GLN A 140 -13.17 -0.59 21.14
CA GLN A 140 -12.89 -1.39 22.36
C GLN A 140 -12.80 -2.92 22.06
N GLN A 141 -11.69 -3.58 22.41
CA GLN A 141 -11.44 -4.46 23.58
C GLN A 141 -12.00 -5.90 23.47
N HIS A 142 -11.28 -6.76 22.73
CA HIS A 142 -10.84 -8.04 23.29
C HIS A 142 -9.32 -8.10 23.13
N THR A 143 -8.59 -8.27 24.23
CA THR A 143 -7.13 -8.30 24.25
C THR A 143 -6.56 -9.27 23.20
N LEU A 144 -7.25 -10.38 22.94
CA LEU A 144 -6.88 -11.36 21.93
C LEU A 144 -7.00 -10.81 20.49
N LEU A 145 -8.14 -10.22 20.11
CA LEU A 145 -8.34 -9.64 18.77
C LEU A 145 -7.37 -8.49 18.51
N TYR A 146 -7.09 -7.67 19.53
CA TYR A 146 -6.14 -6.58 19.41
C TYR A 146 -4.68 -7.08 19.30
N LYS A 147 -4.30 -8.13 20.05
CA LYS A 147 -3.00 -8.80 19.92
C LYS A 147 -2.83 -9.50 18.57
N VAL A 148 -3.84 -10.25 18.12
CA VAL A 148 -3.85 -10.92 16.81
C VAL A 148 -3.79 -9.89 15.68
N ASN A 149 -4.53 -8.78 15.77
CA ASN A 149 -4.45 -7.71 14.77
C ASN A 149 -3.08 -7.02 14.77
N GLY A 150 -2.48 -6.82 15.95
CA GLY A 150 -1.11 -6.32 16.08
C GLY A 150 -0.10 -7.23 15.36
N ILE A 151 -0.16 -8.54 15.63
CA ILE A 151 0.68 -9.54 14.95
C ILE A 151 0.40 -9.57 13.44
N LEU A 152 -0.88 -9.58 13.04
CA LEU A 152 -1.27 -9.61 11.63
C LEU A 152 -0.76 -8.37 10.89
N THR A 153 -0.86 -7.19 11.50
CA THR A 153 -0.32 -5.94 10.95
C THR A 153 1.21 -6.02 10.84
N LEU A 154 1.89 -6.51 11.88
CA LEU A 154 3.35 -6.66 11.89
C LEU A 154 3.83 -7.61 10.79
N THR A 155 3.23 -8.80 10.72
CA THR A 155 3.54 -9.83 9.73
C THR A 155 3.23 -9.36 8.32
N THR A 156 2.07 -8.75 8.10
CA THR A 156 1.69 -8.22 6.78
C THR A 156 2.63 -7.10 6.34
N PHE A 157 2.99 -6.19 7.25
CA PHE A 157 3.93 -5.11 6.94
C PHE A 157 5.34 -5.64 6.63
N LEU A 158 5.83 -6.61 7.40
CA LEU A 158 7.12 -7.23 7.13
C LEU A 158 7.13 -7.94 5.77
N CYS A 159 6.16 -8.83 5.54
CA CYS A 159 6.13 -9.67 4.34
C CYS A 159 5.83 -8.87 3.06
N CYS A 160 4.81 -7.98 3.09
CA CYS A 160 4.35 -7.31 1.88
C CYS A 160 5.13 -6.03 1.55
N ARG A 161 5.79 -5.40 2.52
CA ARG A 161 6.44 -4.10 2.33
C ARG A 161 7.94 -4.18 2.49
N ILE A 162 8.46 -4.83 3.53
CA ILE A 162 9.91 -4.92 3.75
C ILE A 162 10.53 -6.04 2.91
N LEU A 163 10.03 -7.27 3.01
CA LEU A 163 10.59 -8.45 2.33
C LEU A 163 10.35 -8.46 0.81
N LEU A 164 9.43 -7.64 0.31
CA LEU A 164 9.20 -7.49 -1.12
C LEU A 164 10.39 -6.84 -1.83
N PHE A 165 11.14 -5.94 -1.18
CA PHE A 165 12.34 -5.34 -1.78
C PHE A 165 13.48 -6.36 -1.97
N PRO A 166 13.90 -7.13 -0.95
CA PRO A 166 14.86 -8.23 -1.13
C PRO A 166 14.39 -9.27 -2.15
N PHE A 167 13.10 -9.62 -2.16
CA PHE A 167 12.54 -10.56 -3.14
C PHE A 167 12.65 -10.03 -4.58
N MET A 168 12.38 -8.75 -4.80
CA MET A 168 12.55 -8.10 -6.10
C MET A 168 14.02 -8.15 -6.57
N TYR A 169 14.97 -7.86 -5.66
CA TYR A 169 16.40 -7.95 -5.97
C TYR A 169 16.83 -9.40 -6.27
N TRP A 170 16.30 -10.37 -5.52
CA TRP A 170 16.57 -11.79 -5.76
C TRP A 170 16.04 -12.26 -7.11
N SER A 171 14.79 -11.91 -7.44
CA SER A 171 14.16 -12.28 -8.71
C SER A 171 14.90 -11.66 -9.91
N TYR A 172 15.32 -10.40 -9.80
CA TYR A 172 16.17 -9.76 -10.81
C TYR A 172 17.53 -10.45 -10.93
N GLY A 173 18.18 -10.76 -9.80
CA GLY A 173 19.44 -11.50 -9.77
C GLY A 173 19.34 -12.86 -10.46
N GLN A 174 18.26 -13.60 -10.21
CA GLN A 174 18.02 -14.89 -10.86
C GLN A 174 17.82 -14.76 -12.38
N GLN A 175 17.18 -13.70 -12.86
CA GLN A 175 17.03 -13.42 -14.29
C GLN A 175 18.35 -13.06 -14.98
N GLN A 176 19.26 -12.40 -14.27
CA GLN A 176 20.56 -11.97 -14.79
C GLN A 176 21.72 -12.93 -14.44
N GLY A 177 21.44 -14.04 -13.74
CA GLY A 177 22.47 -14.97 -13.26
C GLY A 177 23.39 -14.38 -12.19
N LEU A 178 22.97 -13.32 -11.50
CA LEU A 178 23.74 -12.61 -10.47
C LEU A 178 23.34 -13.07 -9.07
N SER A 179 24.32 -13.12 -8.16
CA SER A 179 24.04 -13.35 -6.74
C SER A 179 23.37 -12.13 -6.10
N LEU A 180 22.56 -12.34 -5.06
CA LEU A 180 21.79 -11.30 -4.37
C LEU A 180 22.62 -10.07 -3.94
N LEU A 181 23.86 -10.31 -3.50
CA LEU A 181 24.79 -9.27 -3.06
C LEU A 181 25.41 -8.47 -4.21
N GLN A 182 25.44 -9.03 -5.42
CA GLN A 182 25.97 -8.38 -6.61
C GLN A 182 24.91 -7.52 -7.31
N VAL A 183 23.62 -7.78 -7.07
CA VAL A 183 22.50 -7.05 -7.70
C VAL A 183 22.58 -5.53 -7.45
N PRO A 184 22.84 -5.02 -6.23
CA PRO A 184 22.95 -3.58 -5.99
C PRO A 184 24.08 -2.91 -6.77
N PHE A 185 25.15 -3.63 -7.11
CA PHE A 185 26.29 -3.08 -7.85
C PHE A 185 26.10 -3.13 -9.37
N ASN A 186 25.17 -3.96 -9.86
CA ASN A 186 24.85 -4.10 -11.28
C ASN A 186 23.65 -3.25 -11.70
N ILE A 187 22.73 -2.95 -10.77
CA ILE A 187 21.60 -2.05 -11.02
C ILE A 187 22.10 -0.60 -11.04
N PRO A 188 21.58 0.27 -11.94
CA PRO A 188 21.93 1.68 -11.95
C PRO A 188 21.77 2.36 -10.59
N PHE A 189 22.74 3.20 -10.21
CA PHE A 189 22.79 3.81 -8.89
C PHE A 189 21.51 4.54 -8.48
N TYR A 190 20.87 5.26 -9.42
CA TYR A 190 19.62 5.99 -9.15
C TYR A 190 18.46 5.07 -8.72
N CYS A 191 18.38 3.83 -9.24
CA CYS A 191 17.37 2.85 -8.83
C CYS A 191 17.61 2.39 -7.39
N ASN A 192 18.86 2.15 -7.00
CA ASN A 192 19.19 1.77 -5.62
C ASN A 192 18.92 2.91 -4.64
N VAL A 193 19.25 4.14 -5.01
CA VAL A 193 18.94 5.32 -4.21
C VAL A 193 17.42 5.49 -4.05
N ALA A 194 16.66 5.38 -5.14
CA ALA A 194 15.21 5.46 -5.09
C ALA A 194 14.60 4.37 -4.20
N ASN A 195 15.05 3.12 -4.33
CA ASN A 195 14.62 2.02 -3.46
C ASN A 195 15.00 2.27 -1.99
N GLY A 196 16.18 2.82 -1.73
CA GLY A 196 16.62 3.24 -0.39
C GLY A 196 15.68 4.27 0.23
N PHE A 197 15.32 5.31 -0.53
CA PHE A 197 14.35 6.32 -0.09
C PHE A 197 12.95 5.74 0.17
N LEU A 198 12.55 4.71 -0.57
CA LEU A 198 11.26 4.05 -0.37
C LEU A 198 11.26 3.12 0.85
N ILE A 199 12.35 2.38 1.12
CA ILE A 199 12.42 1.40 2.21
C ILE A 199 12.74 2.04 3.57
N ALA A 200 13.51 3.13 3.59
CA ALA A 200 13.91 3.82 4.83
C ALA A 200 12.72 4.20 5.74
N PRO A 201 11.67 4.90 5.27
CA PRO A 201 10.51 5.19 6.12
C PRO A 201 9.77 3.90 6.53
N GLN A 202 9.73 2.87 5.67
CA GLN A 202 9.06 1.61 5.97
C GLN A 202 9.75 0.87 7.14
N ILE A 203 11.08 0.82 7.16
CA ILE A 203 11.85 0.24 8.28
C ILE A 203 11.62 1.02 9.58
N TYR A 204 11.59 2.35 9.50
CA TYR A 204 11.30 3.19 10.65
C TYR A 204 9.91 2.90 11.24
N TRP A 205 8.87 2.88 10.40
CA TRP A 205 7.50 2.56 10.82
C TRP A 205 7.39 1.14 11.39
N PHE A 206 8.05 0.16 10.78
CA PHE A 206 8.10 -1.20 11.31
C PHE A 206 8.74 -1.25 12.70
N SER A 207 9.82 -0.51 12.91
CA SER A 207 10.47 -0.41 14.23
C SER A 207 9.54 0.18 15.28
N LEU A 208 8.73 1.19 14.93
CA LEU A 208 7.70 1.74 15.81
C LEU A 208 6.59 0.73 16.11
N LEU A 209 6.13 -0.02 15.10
CA LEU A 209 5.11 -1.05 15.27
C LEU A 209 5.62 -2.21 16.16
N CYS A 210 6.88 -2.61 16.01
CA CYS A 210 7.52 -3.61 16.87
C CYS A 210 7.56 -3.12 18.33
N LYS A 211 7.97 -1.87 18.57
CA LYS A 211 7.95 -1.26 19.92
C LYS A 211 6.55 -1.20 20.52
N LYS A 212 5.53 -0.95 19.68
CA LYS A 212 4.12 -0.99 20.11
C LYS A 212 3.68 -2.41 20.48
N ALA A 213 4.08 -3.40 19.69
CA ALA A 213 3.77 -4.80 19.93
C ALA A 213 4.43 -5.29 21.23
N THR A 214 5.72 -5.01 21.47
CA THR A 214 6.41 -5.42 22.71
C THR A 214 5.70 -4.85 23.95
N ARG A 215 5.41 -3.55 23.98
CA ARG A 215 4.63 -2.92 25.09
C ARG A 215 3.25 -3.57 25.30
N LEU A 216 2.61 -4.03 24.23
CA LEU A 216 1.30 -4.71 24.31
C LEU A 216 1.40 -6.14 24.87
N PHE A 217 2.51 -6.83 24.60
CA PHE A 217 2.75 -8.18 25.12
C PHE A 217 3.34 -8.18 26.53
N ASP A 218 4.11 -7.14 26.89
CA ASP A 218 4.73 -6.96 28.20
C ASP A 218 3.75 -6.45 29.29
N ALA A 219 2.57 -5.95 28.89
CA ALA A 219 1.56 -5.50 29.86
C ALA A 219 1.05 -6.70 30.69
N PRO A 220 1.25 -6.70 32.03
CA PRO A 220 0.81 -7.81 32.87
C PRO A 220 -0.72 -7.96 32.79
N PRO A 221 -1.26 -9.19 32.81
CA PRO A 221 -2.70 -9.39 32.83
C PRO A 221 -3.27 -8.66 34.05
N ALA A 222 -4.24 -7.77 33.81
CA ALA A 222 -4.94 -7.06 34.88
C ALA A 222 -5.39 -8.08 35.92
N ARG A 223 -4.95 -7.86 37.17
CA ARG A 223 -5.33 -8.66 38.33
C ARG A 223 -6.86 -8.68 38.36
N LYS A 224 -7.45 -9.88 38.28
CA LYS A 224 -8.85 -10.05 38.63
C LYS A 224 -8.93 -9.80 40.14
N ASP A 225 -9.34 -8.60 40.53
CA ASP A 225 -9.73 -8.35 41.90
C ASP A 225 -11.01 -9.15 42.18
N GLY A 226 -10.97 -9.90 43.28
CA GLY A 226 -11.91 -10.95 43.67
C GLY A 226 -13.27 -10.46 44.15
#